data_AF-A0A258W4Y7-F1
#
_entry.id   AF-A0A258W4Y7-F1
#
_cell.length_a   1.000
_cell.length_b   1.000
_cell.length_c   1.000
_cell.angle_alpha   90.00
_cell.angle_beta   90.00
_cell.angle_gamma   90.00
#
_symmetry.space_group_name_H-M   'P 1'
#
loop_
_entity.id
_entity.type
_entity.pdbx_description
1 polymer ?
#
loop_
_entity_poly.entity_id
_entity_poly.type
_entity_poly.pdbx_seq_one_letter_code
_entity_poly.pdbx_strand_id
1 'polypeptide(L)'
;MKLMIKSALVVFFGLFLMLASCAKKNSSASNRGGTAPRGDQAAAATTNGMGITKCSDGVTSADGRIFDDSMGTMFRTNWSNFFSAVMADNMLGDLSGASSSTTTGVNVSIQLKIVNNQLSLADTKLTMRVQDSLVGTTSADGGEVLKSIVVDFTKAIDGRLTNVTNGTGQFTVVFEDSYGRVTLTGSFNQTKAEGTVSFANSVHYNNETPKSGNLGKFSLNSCGLFY
;
A
#
# COMPACT_ATOMS: atom_id res chain seq x y z
N MET A 1 -83.44 -14.64 -9.85
CA MET A 1 -82.78 -14.19 -11.09
C MET A 1 -82.97 -12.67 -11.21
N LYS A 2 -81.93 -11.89 -10.89
CA LYS A 2 -81.72 -10.50 -11.34
C LYS A 2 -80.27 -10.14 -11.02
N LEU A 3 -79.47 -10.08 -12.09
CA LEU A 3 -78.10 -9.59 -12.13
C LEU A 3 -78.11 -8.07 -11.88
N MET A 4 -77.21 -7.57 -11.05
CA MET A 4 -76.66 -6.22 -11.22
C MET A 4 -75.17 -6.22 -10.85
N ILE A 5 -74.35 -6.07 -11.89
CA ILE A 5 -72.92 -5.79 -11.88
C ILE A 5 -72.76 -4.26 -11.97
N LYS A 6 -72.04 -3.65 -11.03
CA LYS A 6 -71.37 -2.34 -11.16
C LYS A 6 -70.10 -2.39 -10.27
N SER A 7 -68.91 -2.40 -10.88
CA SER A 7 -67.95 -1.26 -10.94
C SER A 7 -67.33 -0.94 -9.57
N ALA A 8 -66.02 -0.79 -9.34
CA ALA A 8 -64.81 -0.79 -10.14
C ALA A 8 -63.60 -0.71 -9.16
N LEU A 9 -62.38 -0.71 -9.71
CA LEU A 9 -61.16 -0.06 -9.18
C LEU A 9 -60.18 -0.90 -8.33
N VAL A 10 -59.26 -1.54 -9.08
CA VAL A 10 -57.80 -1.56 -8.91
C VAL A 10 -57.24 -0.72 -7.76
N VAL A 11 -56.54 -1.37 -6.80
CA VAL A 11 -55.27 -0.87 -6.23
C VAL A 11 -54.38 -2.09 -5.91
N PHE A 12 -53.59 -2.49 -6.90
CA PHE A 12 -52.35 -3.25 -6.69
C PHE A 12 -51.28 -2.18 -6.51
N PHE A 13 -50.90 -1.87 -5.26
CA PHE A 13 -49.79 -0.96 -4.99
C PHE A 13 -48.95 -1.49 -3.83
N GLY A 14 -47.65 -1.57 -4.11
CA GLY A 14 -46.68 -2.37 -3.39
C GLY A 14 -46.41 -1.89 -1.97
N LEU A 15 -46.22 -2.87 -1.08
CA LEU A 15 -45.47 -2.71 0.14
C LEU A 15 -44.14 -3.46 -0.01
N PHE A 16 -43.31 -2.98 -0.93
CA PHE A 16 -41.91 -3.40 -1.04
C PHE A 16 -41.10 -2.62 0.01
N LEU A 17 -40.60 -3.37 0.99
CA LEU A 17 -39.25 -3.25 1.58
C LEU A 17 -38.78 -1.83 1.94
N MET A 18 -39.13 -1.36 3.14
CA MET A 18 -38.27 -0.44 3.88
C MET A 18 -37.22 -1.27 4.65
N LEU A 19 -36.31 -1.91 3.92
CA LEU A 19 -34.99 -2.20 4.47
C LEU A 19 -34.29 -0.84 4.54
N ALA A 20 -34.41 -0.17 5.67
CA ALA A 20 -33.49 0.90 6.04
C ALA A 20 -32.09 0.28 6.13
N SER A 21 -31.40 0.19 5.00
CA SER A 21 -29.97 0.00 5.01
C SER A 21 -29.40 1.23 5.70
N CYS A 22 -28.89 1.05 6.91
CA CYS A 22 -27.83 1.90 7.41
C CYS A 22 -26.65 1.69 6.46
N ALA A 23 -26.65 2.36 5.31
CA ALA A 23 -25.45 2.55 4.53
C ALA A 23 -24.51 3.33 5.46
N LYS A 24 -23.56 2.61 6.05
CA LYS A 24 -22.48 3.21 6.84
C LYS A 24 -21.83 4.24 5.92
N LYS A 25 -22.09 5.53 6.16
CA LYS A 25 -21.44 6.63 5.44
C LYS A 25 -19.96 6.50 5.79
N ASN A 26 -19.19 5.89 4.90
CA ASN A 26 -17.74 5.81 5.05
C ASN A 26 -17.25 7.26 5.12
N SER A 27 -16.83 7.70 6.31
CA SER A 27 -16.27 9.03 6.48
C SER A 27 -14.95 9.09 5.70
N SER A 28 -14.61 10.26 5.18
CA SER A 28 -13.32 10.53 4.57
C SER A 28 -12.14 10.21 5.52
N ALA A 29 -12.40 10.22 6.83
CA ALA A 29 -11.49 9.76 7.86
C ALA A 29 -11.40 8.22 7.99
N SER A 30 -12.47 7.45 7.75
CA SER A 30 -12.40 5.98 7.70
C SER A 30 -11.62 5.45 6.49
N ASN A 31 -11.60 6.21 5.39
CA ASN A 31 -10.78 5.89 4.22
C ASN A 31 -9.29 6.23 4.40
N ARG A 32 -8.93 6.94 5.49
CA ARG A 32 -7.55 7.39 5.78
C ARG A 32 -6.99 6.87 7.11
N GLY A 33 -7.85 6.55 8.08
CA GLY A 33 -7.49 6.11 9.42
C GLY A 33 -7.84 4.63 9.65
N GLY A 34 -6.81 3.77 9.69
CA GLY A 34 -6.93 2.42 10.23
C GLY A 34 -6.10 1.38 9.48
N THR A 35 -6.15 1.38 8.16
CA THR A 35 -5.31 0.61 7.23
C THR A 35 -5.76 1.10 5.86
N ALA A 36 -4.88 1.52 4.94
CA ALA A 36 -5.29 1.44 3.54
C ALA A 36 -5.63 -0.04 3.29
N PRO A 37 -6.64 -0.41 2.50
CA PRO A 37 -6.97 -1.82 2.26
C PRO A 37 -5.93 -2.48 1.32
N ARG A 38 -4.64 -2.17 1.50
CA ARG A 38 -3.51 -2.66 0.73
C ARG A 38 -2.59 -3.40 1.71
N GLY A 39 -2.39 -4.69 1.50
CA GLY A 39 -1.69 -5.56 2.45
C GLY A 39 -2.33 -6.94 2.63
N ASP A 40 -1.60 -7.86 3.24
CA ASP A 40 -2.08 -9.17 3.67
C ASP A 40 -1.70 -9.41 5.14
N GLN A 41 -2.51 -10.16 5.90
CA GLN A 41 -2.25 -10.49 7.31
C GLN A 41 -2.42 -12.00 7.51
N ALA A 42 -1.32 -12.78 7.61
CA ALA A 42 -1.29 -14.10 8.29
C ALA A 42 0.11 -14.79 8.32
N ALA A 43 0.23 -15.72 9.28
CA ALA A 43 1.36 -16.34 10.00
C ALA A 43 2.55 -17.04 9.29
N ALA A 44 3.61 -17.22 10.09
CA ALA A 44 5.03 -17.48 9.80
C ALA A 44 5.46 -18.96 9.66
N ALA A 45 6.65 -19.19 9.06
CA ALA A 45 7.39 -20.47 9.07
C ALA A 45 8.93 -20.27 8.94
N THR A 46 9.72 -21.22 9.47
CA THR A 46 11.11 -21.09 9.98
C THR A 46 12.29 -21.62 9.11
N THR A 47 13.49 -21.04 9.40
CA THR A 47 14.89 -21.60 9.51
C THR A 47 15.95 -21.63 8.37
N ASN A 48 17.06 -20.88 8.61
CA ASN A 48 18.54 -21.11 8.44
C ASN A 48 19.38 -20.72 7.18
N GLY A 49 20.04 -19.53 7.21
CA GLY A 49 21.52 -19.35 7.13
C GLY A 49 22.30 -19.24 5.80
N MET A 50 22.61 -18.00 5.34
CA MET A 50 23.59 -17.64 4.28
C MET A 50 24.53 -16.51 4.73
N GLY A 51 25.75 -16.45 4.17
CA GLY A 51 26.83 -15.48 4.47
C GLY A 51 26.58 -14.04 4.01
N ILE A 52 25.47 -13.45 4.45
CA ILE A 52 25.15 -12.04 4.32
C ILE A 52 25.53 -11.35 5.62
N THR A 53 26.24 -10.23 5.52
CA THR A 53 26.59 -9.41 6.69
C THR A 53 25.31 -8.80 7.25
N LYS A 54 24.83 -9.39 8.35
CA LYS A 54 23.74 -8.84 9.16
C LYS A 54 24.30 -7.73 10.07
N CYS A 55 23.45 -6.80 10.49
CA CYS A 55 23.79 -5.98 11.67
C CYS A 55 24.07 -6.88 12.89
N SER A 56 24.75 -6.31 13.88
CA SER A 56 24.72 -6.79 15.26
C SER A 56 23.27 -7.07 15.70
N ASP A 57 23.06 -8.12 16.49
CA ASP A 57 21.75 -8.53 17.00
C ASP A 57 20.95 -7.31 17.52
N GLY A 58 19.88 -6.92 16.80
CA GLY A 58 18.99 -5.82 17.21
C GLY A 58 18.45 -4.90 16.11
N VAL A 59 19.08 -4.82 14.93
CA VAL A 59 18.53 -4.05 13.79
C VAL A 59 17.78 -5.01 12.86
N THR A 60 16.45 -4.95 12.87
CA THR A 60 15.57 -5.86 12.13
C THR A 60 14.85 -5.22 10.95
N SER A 61 15.04 -3.92 10.72
CA SER A 61 14.41 -3.17 9.63
C SER A 61 15.34 -2.12 9.02
N ALA A 62 15.23 -1.96 7.70
CA ALA A 62 15.84 -0.87 6.95
C ALA A 62 14.78 0.21 6.72
N ASP A 63 14.87 1.29 7.49
CA ASP A 63 13.97 2.43 7.41
C ASP A 63 14.57 3.57 6.57
N GLY A 64 13.71 4.23 5.79
CA GLY A 64 14.09 5.40 5.01
C GLY A 64 12.91 6.01 4.29
N ARG A 65 13.14 6.56 3.10
CA ARG A 65 12.13 7.29 2.32
C ARG A 65 12.05 6.77 0.89
N ILE A 66 10.83 6.78 0.35
CA ILE A 66 10.63 6.74 -1.10
C ILE A 66 10.62 8.18 -1.59
N PHE A 67 11.46 8.48 -2.56
CA PHE A 67 11.69 9.83 -3.05
C PHE A 67 11.84 9.85 -4.58
N ASP A 68 11.67 11.03 -5.14
CA ASP A 68 11.90 11.33 -6.54
C ASP A 68 12.38 12.78 -6.68
N ASP A 69 13.66 13.01 -6.35
CA ASP A 69 14.29 14.33 -6.39
C ASP A 69 14.35 14.93 -7.82
N SER A 70 14.05 14.12 -8.84
CA SER A 70 14.02 14.53 -10.24
C SER A 70 12.66 15.02 -10.74
N MET A 71 11.58 14.79 -10.00
CA MET A 71 10.23 14.87 -10.57
C MET A 71 9.26 15.59 -9.63
N GLY A 72 8.93 16.85 -9.96
CA GLY A 72 8.04 17.74 -9.19
C GLY A 72 6.66 17.17 -8.82
N THR A 73 5.58 17.62 -9.47
CA THR A 73 4.21 17.16 -9.13
C THR A 73 3.94 15.69 -9.49
N MET A 74 4.79 15.07 -10.31
CA MET A 74 4.62 13.67 -10.74
C MET A 74 4.73 12.66 -9.61
N PHE A 75 5.52 12.94 -8.56
CA PHE A 75 5.58 12.06 -7.40
C PHE A 75 4.19 11.85 -6.80
N ARG A 76 3.50 12.96 -6.49
CA ARG A 76 2.11 12.92 -5.98
C ARG A 76 1.16 12.22 -6.96
N THR A 77 1.29 12.48 -8.27
CA THR A 77 0.46 11.80 -9.28
C THR A 77 0.66 10.29 -9.30
N ASN A 78 1.91 9.81 -9.18
CA ASN A 78 2.19 8.37 -9.13
C ASN A 78 1.58 7.71 -7.89
N TRP A 79 1.66 8.36 -6.74
CA TRP A 79 1.01 7.90 -5.51
C TRP A 79 -0.51 7.94 -5.59
N SER A 80 -1.09 8.95 -6.25
CA SER A 80 -2.54 8.96 -6.52
C SER A 80 -2.95 7.81 -7.45
N ASN A 81 -2.21 7.57 -8.52
CA ASN A 81 -2.46 6.43 -9.41
C ASN A 81 -2.36 5.09 -8.67
N PHE A 82 -1.46 4.98 -7.70
CA PHE A 82 -1.38 3.81 -6.84
C PHE A 82 -2.61 3.63 -5.95
N PHE A 83 -3.06 4.70 -5.30
CA PHE A 83 -4.27 4.68 -4.47
C PHE A 83 -5.58 4.66 -5.26
N SER A 84 -5.54 4.86 -6.56
CA SER A 84 -6.71 4.81 -7.45
C SER A 84 -7.43 3.47 -7.43
N ALA A 85 -6.82 2.40 -6.92
CA ALA A 85 -7.52 1.14 -6.70
C ALA A 85 -8.59 1.21 -5.59
N VAL A 86 -8.46 2.16 -4.66
CA VAL A 86 -9.21 2.16 -3.39
C VAL A 86 -9.84 3.52 -3.04
N MET A 87 -9.33 4.62 -3.59
CA MET A 87 -9.85 5.95 -3.31
C MET A 87 -9.68 6.91 -4.48
N ALA A 88 -10.49 7.97 -4.49
CA ALA A 88 -10.42 9.05 -5.45
C ALA A 88 -9.19 9.95 -5.23
N ASP A 89 -8.74 10.61 -6.30
CA ASP A 89 -7.54 11.45 -6.32
C ASP A 89 -7.57 12.58 -5.26
N ASN A 90 -8.74 13.22 -5.08
CA ASN A 90 -8.93 14.33 -4.14
C ASN A 90 -8.80 13.92 -2.65
N MET A 91 -8.68 12.62 -2.36
CA MET A 91 -8.47 12.10 -1.01
C MET A 91 -6.98 12.10 -0.61
N LEU A 92 -6.08 12.31 -1.57
CA LEU A 92 -4.64 12.46 -1.34
C LEU A 92 -4.25 13.94 -1.46
N GLY A 93 -3.68 14.48 -0.38
CA GLY A 93 -3.15 15.85 -0.35
C GLY A 93 -1.88 16.05 -1.19
N ASP A 94 -1.22 17.17 -0.96
CA ASP A 94 0.10 17.42 -1.53
C ASP A 94 1.13 16.50 -0.89
N LEU A 95 1.96 15.91 -1.73
CA LEU A 95 2.94 14.91 -1.33
C LEU A 95 4.30 15.24 -1.96
N SER A 96 5.29 15.52 -1.10
CA SER A 96 6.64 15.84 -1.55
C SER A 96 7.44 14.58 -1.89
N GLY A 97 8.02 14.58 -3.10
CA GLY A 97 9.01 13.60 -3.53
C GLY A 97 10.43 13.92 -3.07
N ALA A 98 10.69 15.05 -2.41
CA ALA A 98 12.04 15.40 -1.99
C ALA A 98 12.55 14.48 -0.88
N SER A 99 13.75 13.93 -1.05
CA SER A 99 14.43 13.08 -0.07
C SER A 99 14.68 13.77 1.27
N SER A 100 14.79 15.11 1.27
CA SER A 100 15.01 15.96 2.44
C SER A 100 13.75 16.53 3.10
N SER A 101 12.56 16.27 2.53
CA SER A 101 11.31 16.83 3.05
C SER A 101 10.98 16.27 4.44
N THR A 102 10.72 17.16 5.40
CA THR A 102 10.34 16.80 6.77
C THR A 102 8.84 16.91 7.06
N THR A 103 8.08 17.58 6.18
CA THR A 103 6.66 17.88 6.39
C THR A 103 5.74 16.86 5.72
N THR A 104 6.02 16.52 4.46
CA THR A 104 5.25 15.53 3.69
C THR A 104 6.18 14.54 2.96
N GLY A 105 5.65 13.41 2.55
CA GLY A 105 6.33 12.39 1.75
C GLY A 105 6.02 10.98 2.21
N VAL A 106 6.85 10.02 1.80
CA VAL A 106 6.63 8.60 2.09
C VAL A 106 7.82 8.00 2.80
N ASN A 107 7.59 7.55 4.03
CA ASN A 107 8.55 6.75 4.77
C ASN A 107 8.33 5.27 4.43
N VAL A 108 9.42 4.53 4.27
CA VAL A 108 9.40 3.09 3.94
C VAL A 108 10.22 2.31 4.94
N SER A 109 9.72 1.14 5.30
CA SER A 109 10.43 0.12 6.05
C SER A 109 10.44 -1.16 5.23
N ILE A 110 11.63 -1.70 4.97
CA ILE A 110 11.80 -2.97 4.24
C ILE A 110 12.48 -3.96 5.17
N GLN A 111 11.92 -5.16 5.25
CA GLN A 111 12.51 -6.27 5.99
C GLN A 111 12.62 -7.46 5.04
N LEU A 112 13.83 -7.83 4.64
CA LEU A 112 14.10 -8.99 3.79
C LEU A 112 14.68 -10.10 4.65
N LYS A 113 13.88 -11.15 4.90
CA LYS A 113 14.35 -12.30 5.67
C LYS A 113 15.07 -13.27 4.76
N ILE A 114 16.23 -13.77 5.18
CA ILE A 114 16.96 -14.78 4.42
C ILE A 114 17.02 -16.10 5.18
N VAL A 115 16.57 -17.15 4.50
CA VAL A 115 16.41 -18.52 4.98
C VAL A 115 16.92 -19.47 3.92
N ASN A 116 17.82 -20.40 4.27
CA ASN A 116 18.38 -21.40 3.37
C ASN A 116 18.92 -20.82 2.06
N ASN A 117 19.66 -19.73 2.16
CA ASN A 117 20.26 -19.06 1.01
C ASN A 117 19.26 -18.48 0.01
N GLN A 118 18.02 -18.30 0.43
CA GLN A 118 16.93 -17.76 -0.36
C GLN A 118 16.17 -16.73 0.46
N LEU A 119 15.39 -15.89 -0.23
CA LEU A 119 14.49 -14.97 0.43
C LEU A 119 13.35 -15.77 1.06
N SER A 120 13.15 -15.65 2.37
CA SER A 120 11.93 -16.13 3.02
C SER A 120 10.81 -15.17 2.64
N LEU A 121 9.97 -15.59 1.71
CA LEU A 121 8.84 -14.78 1.25
C LEU A 121 7.86 -14.51 2.40
N ALA A 122 7.65 -15.50 3.28
CA ALA A 122 6.74 -15.41 4.42
C ALA A 122 7.15 -14.39 5.49
N ASP A 123 8.45 -14.09 5.60
CA ASP A 123 8.99 -13.17 6.59
C ASP A 123 9.54 -11.88 5.96
N THR A 124 9.32 -11.71 4.66
CA THR A 124 9.70 -10.50 3.93
C THR A 124 8.56 -9.51 3.96
N LYS A 125 8.80 -8.31 4.50
CA LYS A 125 7.78 -7.31 4.79
C LYS A 125 8.08 -5.97 4.14
N LEU A 126 7.02 -5.24 3.84
CA LEU A 126 7.08 -3.87 3.34
C LEU A 126 6.02 -3.03 4.05
N THR A 127 6.47 -1.96 4.69
CA THR A 127 5.57 -0.93 5.21
C THR A 127 5.86 0.40 4.54
N MET A 128 4.84 1.06 3.99
CA MET A 128 4.92 2.41 3.45
C MET A 128 3.94 3.31 4.20
N ARG A 129 4.45 4.39 4.80
CA ARG A 129 3.65 5.40 5.50
C ARG A 129 3.67 6.69 4.71
N VAL A 130 2.52 7.04 4.16
CA VAL A 130 2.31 8.24 3.36
C VAL A 130 1.79 9.36 4.25
N GLN A 131 2.55 10.45 4.31
CA GLN A 131 2.22 11.66 5.04
C GLN A 131 2.05 12.80 4.03
N ASP A 132 0.80 13.11 3.69
CA ASP A 132 0.45 14.22 2.80
C ASP A 132 0.10 15.50 3.61
N SER A 133 -0.21 16.59 2.90
CA SER A 133 -0.57 17.87 3.50
C SER A 133 -1.90 17.89 4.27
N LEU A 134 -2.74 16.86 4.10
CA LEU A 134 -4.02 16.75 4.81
C LEU A 134 -3.86 16.03 6.16
N VAL A 135 -2.72 15.40 6.45
CA VAL A 135 -2.47 14.77 7.76
C VAL A 135 -2.49 15.82 8.86
N GLY A 136 -3.22 15.56 9.95
CA GLY A 136 -3.40 16.49 11.07
C GLY A 136 -4.52 17.52 10.86
N THR A 137 -5.13 17.58 9.67
CA THR A 137 -6.31 18.42 9.41
C THR A 137 -7.61 17.71 9.78
N THR A 138 -8.67 18.47 10.03
CA THR A 138 -9.99 17.93 10.37
C THR A 138 -10.78 17.61 9.11
N SER A 139 -11.34 16.40 9.04
CA SER A 139 -12.22 15.97 7.94
C SER A 139 -13.50 16.80 7.88
N ALA A 140 -13.84 17.29 6.69
CA ALA A 140 -15.06 18.06 6.45
C ALA A 140 -16.35 17.26 6.73
N ASP A 141 -16.32 15.93 6.62
CA ASP A 141 -17.52 15.08 6.67
C ASP A 141 -17.81 14.49 8.05
N GLY A 142 -16.87 14.59 9.00
CA GLY A 142 -16.95 13.84 10.26
C GLY A 142 -16.20 14.44 11.44
N GLY A 143 -15.51 15.58 11.28
CA GLY A 143 -14.83 16.24 12.40
C GLY A 143 -13.61 15.48 12.95
N GLU A 144 -13.21 14.37 12.33
CA GLU A 144 -12.06 13.55 12.74
C GLU A 144 -10.76 14.08 12.16
N VAL A 145 -9.68 13.99 12.94
CA VAL A 145 -8.32 14.35 12.49
C VAL A 145 -7.80 13.26 11.53
N LEU A 146 -7.41 13.70 10.35
CA LEU A 146 -6.92 12.83 9.29
C LEU A 146 -5.50 12.32 9.62
N LYS A 147 -5.30 11.01 9.49
CA LYS A 147 -4.04 10.31 9.81
C LYS A 147 -3.25 9.98 8.53
N SER A 148 -1.98 9.64 8.70
CA SER A 148 -1.16 9.08 7.62
C SER A 148 -1.77 7.81 7.05
N ILE A 149 -1.65 7.64 5.74
CA ILE A 149 -2.08 6.42 5.05
C ILE A 149 -0.96 5.38 5.21
N VAL A 150 -1.30 4.20 5.72
CA VAL A 150 -0.36 3.10 5.92
C VAL A 150 -0.72 1.96 4.97
N VAL A 151 0.28 1.54 4.20
CA VAL A 151 0.26 0.35 3.34
C VAL A 151 1.22 -0.65 3.95
N ASP A 152 0.75 -1.86 4.26
CA ASP A 152 1.53 -2.83 5.02
C ASP A 152 1.38 -4.23 4.44
N PHE A 153 2.47 -4.80 3.92
CA PHE A 153 2.52 -6.17 3.44
C PHE A 153 3.30 -7.02 4.44
N THR A 154 2.69 -8.12 4.89
CA THR A 154 3.31 -8.97 5.91
C THR A 154 4.10 -10.13 5.32
N LYS A 155 3.92 -10.41 4.03
CA LYS A 155 4.72 -11.36 3.26
C LYS A 155 4.86 -10.92 1.79
N ALA A 156 5.91 -11.39 1.14
CA ALA A 156 6.07 -11.35 -0.31
C ALA A 156 5.40 -12.56 -0.98
N ILE A 157 5.03 -12.44 -2.25
CA ILE A 157 4.51 -13.53 -3.08
C ILE A 157 5.56 -14.11 -4.04
N ASP A 158 6.59 -13.33 -4.35
CA ASP A 158 7.73 -13.74 -5.15
C ASP A 158 8.95 -12.92 -4.74
N GLY A 159 10.14 -13.48 -4.95
CA GLY A 159 11.36 -12.75 -4.73
C GLY A 159 12.60 -13.56 -5.03
N ARG A 160 13.64 -12.84 -5.43
CA ARG A 160 14.92 -13.42 -5.83
C ARG A 160 16.08 -12.52 -5.47
N LEU A 161 17.20 -13.15 -5.14
CA LEU A 161 18.51 -12.53 -5.04
C LEU A 161 19.34 -13.01 -6.22
N THR A 162 20.05 -12.10 -6.89
CA THR A 162 20.91 -12.43 -8.03
C THR A 162 22.27 -11.75 -7.87
N ASN A 163 23.29 -12.32 -8.52
CA ASN A 163 24.64 -11.76 -8.54
C ASN A 163 25.22 -11.49 -7.13
N VAL A 164 24.94 -12.38 -6.18
CA VAL A 164 25.39 -12.24 -4.80
C VAL A 164 26.85 -12.65 -4.66
N THR A 165 27.73 -11.67 -4.45
CA THR A 165 29.18 -11.86 -4.27
C THR A 165 29.71 -10.88 -3.22
N ASN A 166 30.39 -11.38 -2.19
CA ASN A 166 31.09 -10.57 -1.17
C ASN A 166 30.24 -9.43 -0.57
N GLY A 167 29.01 -9.74 -0.13
CA GLY A 167 28.11 -8.74 0.49
C GLY A 167 27.54 -7.70 -0.47
N THR A 168 27.65 -7.94 -1.78
CA THR A 168 26.99 -7.16 -2.85
C THR A 168 26.06 -8.07 -3.63
N GLY A 169 24.96 -7.52 -4.14
CA GLY A 169 24.04 -8.26 -4.99
C GLY A 169 22.88 -7.42 -5.50
N GLN A 170 21.94 -8.10 -6.15
CA GLN A 170 20.68 -7.52 -6.63
C GLN A 170 19.51 -8.28 -6.03
N PHE A 171 18.38 -7.59 -5.89
CA PHE A 171 17.16 -8.19 -5.40
C PHE A 171 15.94 -7.73 -6.20
N THR A 172 14.97 -8.62 -6.28
CA THR A 172 13.62 -8.31 -6.71
C THR A 172 12.67 -8.94 -5.71
N VAL A 173 11.68 -8.20 -5.24
CA VAL A 173 10.65 -8.68 -4.32
C VAL A 173 9.30 -8.19 -4.80
N VAL A 174 8.33 -9.08 -4.87
CA VAL A 174 6.96 -8.77 -5.28
C VAL A 174 6.03 -9.03 -4.10
N PHE A 175 5.23 -8.03 -3.80
CA PHE A 175 4.14 -8.08 -2.84
C PHE A 175 2.82 -7.98 -3.62
N GLU A 176 1.78 -8.66 -3.13
CA GLU A 176 0.46 -8.65 -3.75
C GLU A 176 -0.62 -8.53 -2.68
N ASP A 177 -1.64 -7.74 -2.99
CA ASP A 177 -2.89 -7.66 -2.24
C ASP A 177 -4.08 -7.80 -3.19
N SER A 178 -5.30 -7.67 -2.68
CA SER A 178 -6.52 -7.78 -3.50
C SER A 178 -6.65 -6.71 -4.60
N TYR A 179 -5.82 -5.67 -4.58
CA TYR A 179 -5.88 -4.51 -5.47
C TYR A 179 -4.74 -4.45 -6.48
N GLY A 180 -3.75 -5.33 -6.35
CA GLY A 180 -2.67 -5.50 -7.32
C GLY A 180 -1.32 -5.79 -6.68
N ARG A 181 -0.25 -5.44 -7.41
CA ARG A 181 1.13 -5.78 -7.06
C ARG A 181 1.97 -4.56 -6.75
N VAL A 182 2.93 -4.74 -5.85
CA VAL A 182 4.03 -3.82 -5.60
C VAL A 182 5.34 -4.57 -5.78
N THR A 183 6.21 -4.05 -6.63
CA THR A 183 7.49 -4.67 -6.95
C THR A 183 8.63 -3.75 -6.54
N LEU A 184 9.53 -4.26 -5.71
CA LEU A 184 10.79 -3.62 -5.37
C LEU A 184 11.90 -4.28 -6.16
N THR A 185 12.70 -3.46 -6.82
CA THR A 185 13.91 -3.89 -7.52
C THR A 185 15.05 -3.02 -7.08
N GLY A 186 16.18 -3.62 -6.71
CA GLY A 186 17.31 -2.86 -6.24
C GLY A 186 18.61 -3.64 -6.24
N SER A 187 19.66 -2.95 -5.85
CA SER A 187 20.96 -3.53 -5.53
C SER A 187 21.32 -3.22 -4.09
N PHE A 188 22.20 -4.03 -3.53
CA PHE A 188 22.77 -3.80 -2.21
C PHE A 188 24.27 -4.02 -2.27
N ASN A 189 24.98 -3.28 -1.43
CA ASN A 189 26.37 -3.55 -1.07
C ASN A 189 26.49 -3.61 0.47
N GLN A 190 27.71 -3.57 1.00
CA GLN A 190 27.93 -3.66 2.45
C GLN A 190 27.40 -2.46 3.26
N THR A 191 27.04 -1.35 2.61
CA THR A 191 26.65 -0.10 3.27
C THR A 191 25.22 0.33 2.92
N LYS A 192 24.81 0.18 1.67
CA LYS A 192 23.55 0.70 1.16
C LYS A 192 22.83 -0.27 0.26
N ALA A 193 21.51 -0.23 0.37
CA ALA A 193 20.58 -0.85 -0.55
C ALA A 193 19.74 0.23 -1.22
N GLU A 194 19.75 0.24 -2.55
CA GLU A 194 19.12 1.28 -3.35
C GLU A 194 18.31 0.66 -4.48
N GLY A 195 17.20 1.29 -4.84
CA GLY A 195 16.32 0.71 -5.84
C GLY A 195 15.11 1.55 -6.14
N THR A 196 14.14 0.93 -6.79
CA THR A 196 12.86 1.52 -7.19
C THR A 196 11.69 0.71 -6.66
N VAL A 197 10.60 1.41 -6.37
CA VAL A 197 9.32 0.80 -6.02
C VAL A 197 8.35 1.05 -7.16
N SER A 198 7.77 -0.02 -7.71
CA SER A 198 6.78 0.06 -8.79
C SER A 198 5.49 -0.64 -8.40
N PHE A 199 4.40 -0.33 -9.08
CA PHE A 199 3.11 -0.93 -8.82
C PHE A 199 2.34 -1.23 -10.11
N ALA A 200 1.42 -2.18 -10.01
CA ALA A 200 0.42 -2.45 -11.01
C ALA A 200 -0.89 -2.79 -10.31
N ASN A 201 -1.88 -1.92 -10.40
CA ASN A 201 -3.20 -2.17 -9.85
C ASN A 201 -3.97 -3.14 -10.77
N SER A 202 -4.77 -4.02 -10.17
CA SER A 202 -5.70 -4.91 -10.88
C SER A 202 -7.10 -4.31 -11.00
N VAL A 203 -7.40 -3.27 -10.22
CA VAL A 203 -8.71 -2.60 -10.17
C VAL A 203 -8.56 -1.08 -10.06
N HIS A 204 -9.67 -0.37 -10.24
CA HIS A 204 -9.81 1.06 -10.00
C HIS A 204 -11.10 1.32 -9.22
N TYR A 205 -11.10 2.30 -8.30
CA TYR A 205 -12.19 2.53 -7.34
C TYR A 205 -13.55 2.82 -7.99
N ASN A 206 -13.54 3.35 -9.22
CA ASN A 206 -14.72 3.71 -10.01
C ASN A 206 -14.87 2.87 -11.31
N ASN A 207 -14.19 1.73 -11.41
CA ASN A 207 -14.17 0.85 -12.60
C ASN A 207 -13.51 1.44 -13.87
N GLU A 208 -12.76 2.54 -13.78
CA GLU A 208 -11.83 2.94 -14.85
C GLU A 208 -10.71 1.90 -15.06
N THR A 209 -9.91 2.09 -16.11
CA THR A 209 -8.75 1.25 -16.39
C THR A 209 -7.76 1.29 -15.21
N PRO A 210 -7.35 0.13 -14.66
CA PRO A 210 -6.35 0.07 -13.61
C PRO A 210 -5.04 0.73 -14.02
N LYS A 211 -4.36 1.38 -13.06
CA LYS A 211 -3.12 2.12 -13.28
C LYS A 211 -1.89 1.29 -12.88
N SER A 212 -0.76 1.61 -13.49
CA SER A 212 0.56 1.08 -13.13
C SER A 212 1.61 2.16 -13.26
N GLY A 213 2.71 2.07 -12.52
CA GLY A 213 3.77 3.06 -12.60
C GLY A 213 4.89 2.85 -11.59
N ASN A 214 5.75 3.87 -11.49
CA ASN A 214 6.86 3.92 -10.54
C ASN A 214 6.49 4.89 -9.40
N LEU A 215 6.60 4.43 -8.15
CA LEU A 215 6.34 5.24 -6.95
C LEU A 215 7.53 6.08 -6.54
N GLY A 216 8.73 5.75 -7.01
CA GLY A 216 9.96 6.46 -6.73
C GLY A 216 11.13 5.52 -6.44
N LYS A 217 12.20 6.13 -5.96
CA LYS A 217 13.45 5.46 -5.55
C LYS A 217 13.53 5.36 -4.04
N PHE A 218 14.29 4.40 -3.53
CA PHE A 218 14.69 4.33 -2.13
C PHE A 218 16.21 4.18 -2.02
N SER A 219 16.74 4.62 -0.89
CA SER A 219 18.11 4.37 -0.46
C SER A 219 18.08 4.12 1.03
N LEU A 220 18.51 2.94 1.45
CA LEU A 220 18.43 2.44 2.81
C LEU A 220 19.79 1.91 3.24
N ASN A 221 20.01 1.77 4.55
CA ASN A 221 21.18 1.06 5.05
C ASN A 221 21.02 -0.45 4.80
N SER A 222 21.99 -1.07 4.12
CA SER A 222 21.97 -2.52 3.84
C SER A 222 21.92 -3.37 5.10
N CYS A 223 22.55 -2.91 6.18
CA CYS A 223 22.73 -3.73 7.36
C CYS A 223 21.40 -3.98 8.11
N GLY A 224 20.38 -3.13 7.91
CA GLY A 224 19.02 -3.35 8.43
C GLY A 224 18.09 -4.05 7.43
N LEU A 225 18.51 -4.22 6.18
CA LEU A 225 17.67 -4.77 5.11
C LEU A 225 17.53 -6.28 5.25
N PHE A 226 18.62 -6.97 5.65
CA PHE A 226 18.69 -8.42 5.74
C PHE A 226 18.81 -8.88 7.19
N TYR A 227 17.91 -9.77 7.62
CA TYR A 227 17.91 -10.34 8.97
C TYR A 227 17.67 -11.86 8.99
#